data_AF-A0AB35HIA6-F1
#
_entry.id   AF-A0AB35HIA6-F1
#
_cell.length_a   1.000
_cell.length_b   1.000
_cell.length_c   1.000
_cell.angle_alpha   90.00
_cell.angle_beta   90.00
_cell.angle_gamma   90.00
#
_symmetry.space_group_name_H-M   'P 1'
#
loop_
_entity.id
_entity.type
_entity.pdbx_description
1 polymer ?
#
loop_
_entity_poly.entity_id
_entity_poly.type
_entity_poly.pdbx_seq_one_letter_code
_entity_poly.pdbx_strand_id
1 'polypeptide(L)'
;MHNSSPITFIAWYRANLPAVRDVLAGLQRDGIFLRRGHLLLETSWLGTGARDFYATAWRWDEEDYPLFYDLARRGKLLLTISDTVISCGSKDDIADARDGIAQELIAAQNPQQLSGLLADAAED
;
A
#
# COMPACT_ATOMS: atom_id res chain seq x y z
N MET A 1 14.62 -9.77 15.18
CA MET A 1 13.30 -9.69 14.53
C MET A 1 12.96 -8.21 14.50
N HIS A 2 13.10 -7.56 13.35
CA HIS A 2 12.57 -6.21 13.18
C HIS A 2 11.05 -6.35 13.23
N ASN A 3 10.44 -5.73 14.24
CA ASN A 3 9.00 -5.73 14.42
C ASN A 3 8.47 -4.56 13.61
N SER A 4 8.36 -4.72 12.30
CA SER A 4 7.91 -3.65 11.40
C SER A 4 6.45 -3.32 11.70
N SER A 5 6.14 -2.04 11.94
CA SER A 5 4.75 -1.58 12.13
C SER A 5 3.88 -1.98 10.92
N PRO A 6 2.64 -2.46 11.13
CA PRO A 6 1.79 -2.87 10.01
C PRO A 6 1.51 -1.72 9.06
N ILE A 7 1.60 -1.97 7.75
CA ILE A 7 1.21 -1.01 6.72
C ILE A 7 -0.19 -1.38 6.23
N THR A 8 -1.15 -0.46 6.31
CA THR A 8 -2.49 -0.68 5.78
C THR A 8 -2.72 0.14 4.51
N PHE A 9 -3.30 -0.50 3.51
CA PHE A 9 -3.66 0.07 2.21
C PHE A 9 -5.16 0.28 2.14
N ILE A 10 -5.59 1.52 1.87
CA ILE A 10 -7.01 1.89 1.83
C ILE A 10 -7.25 2.76 0.58
N ALA A 11 -8.29 2.45 -0.18
CA ALA A 11 -8.68 3.30 -1.30
C ALA A 11 -9.15 4.68 -0.81
N TRP A 12 -8.63 5.77 -1.39
CA TRP A 12 -9.11 7.12 -1.04
C TRP A 12 -10.52 7.43 -1.58
N TYR A 13 -10.93 6.76 -2.65
CA TYR A 13 -12.28 6.86 -3.21
C TYR A 13 -12.80 5.49 -3.67
N ARG A 14 -12.05 4.87 -4.58
CA ARG A 14 -12.30 3.49 -5.05
C ARG A 14 -11.03 2.91 -5.63
N ALA A 15 -10.69 1.69 -5.23
CA ALA A 15 -9.51 1.03 -5.74
C ALA A 15 -9.61 0.75 -7.25
N ASN A 16 -8.49 0.92 -7.94
CA ASN A 16 -8.31 0.41 -9.29
C ASN A 16 -8.03 -1.10 -9.24
N LEU A 17 -9.10 -1.89 -9.08
CA LEU A 17 -9.02 -3.35 -8.89
C LEU A 17 -8.26 -4.10 -9.99
N PRO A 18 -8.41 -3.78 -11.30
CA PRO A 18 -7.59 -4.41 -12.34
C PRO A 18 -6.09 -4.20 -12.10
N ALA A 19 -5.67 -3.00 -11.73
CA ALA A 19 -4.27 -2.70 -11.47
C ALA A 19 -3.76 -3.35 -10.17
N VAL A 20 -4.58 -3.37 -9.11
CA VAL A 20 -4.25 -4.08 -7.86
C VAL A 20 -4.01 -5.57 -8.14
N ARG A 21 -4.89 -6.21 -8.91
CA ARG A 21 -4.74 -7.63 -9.29
C ARG A 21 -3.46 -7.88 -10.07
N ASP A 22 -3.13 -6.99 -11.02
CA ASP A 22 -1.91 -7.09 -11.81
C ASP A 22 -0.65 -7.00 -10.95
N VAL A 23 -0.59 -6.01 -10.05
CA VAL A 23 0.55 -5.83 -9.12
C VAL A 23 0.72 -7.06 -8.21
N LEU A 24 -0.38 -7.64 -7.74
CA LEU A 24 -0.36 -8.76 -6.79
C LEU A 24 -0.29 -10.15 -7.45
N ALA A 25 -0.35 -10.24 -8.79
CA ALA A 25 -0.47 -11.51 -9.51
C ALA A 25 0.68 -12.50 -9.27
N GLY A 26 1.87 -11.98 -8.95
CA GLY A 26 3.07 -12.79 -8.69
C GLY A 26 3.19 -13.34 -7.26
N LEU A 27 2.28 -12.99 -6.34
CA LEU A 27 2.35 -13.41 -4.95
C LEU A 27 1.64 -14.75 -4.71
N GLN A 28 2.19 -15.58 -3.84
CA GLN A 28 1.55 -16.83 -3.47
C GLN A 28 0.35 -16.56 -2.57
N ARG A 29 -0.83 -17.09 -2.93
CA ARG A 29 -2.05 -16.99 -2.13
C ARG A 29 -2.19 -18.14 -1.14
N ASP A 30 -2.54 -17.79 0.10
CA ASP A 30 -2.88 -18.70 1.20
C ASP A 30 -4.09 -18.13 1.95
N GLY A 31 -5.30 -18.54 1.54
CA GLY A 31 -6.55 -17.99 2.05
C GLY A 31 -6.70 -16.49 1.76
N ILE A 32 -6.75 -15.68 2.81
CA ILE A 32 -6.82 -14.20 2.72
C ILE A 32 -5.43 -13.56 2.58
N PHE A 33 -4.35 -14.33 2.78
CA PHE A 33 -2.99 -13.83 2.74
C PHE A 33 -2.35 -14.01 1.37
N LEU A 34 -1.48 -13.05 1.03
CA LEU A 34 -0.49 -13.10 -0.03
C LEU A 34 0.90 -13.11 0.59
N ARG A 35 1.81 -13.93 0.05
CA ARG A 35 3.12 -14.20 0.62
C ARG A 35 4.23 -14.13 -0.44
N ARG A 36 5.41 -13.64 -0.01
CA ARG A 36 6.68 -13.68 -0.74
C ARG A 36 7.83 -13.44 0.24
N GLY A 37 8.73 -14.41 0.43
CA GLY A 37 9.80 -14.26 1.42
C GLY A 37 9.24 -13.96 2.81
N HIS A 38 9.63 -12.84 3.42
CA HIS A 38 9.13 -12.39 4.72
C HIS A 38 7.74 -11.73 4.66
N LEU A 39 7.33 -11.23 3.48
CA LEU A 39 6.06 -10.54 3.27
C LEU A 39 4.87 -11.39 3.69
N LEU A 40 4.01 -10.81 4.54
CA LEU A 40 2.69 -11.33 4.88
C LEU A 40 1.64 -10.23 4.68
N LEU A 41 0.98 -10.27 3.53
CA LEU A 41 -0.03 -9.28 3.14
C LEU A 41 -1.43 -9.89 3.26
N GLU A 42 -2.18 -9.49 4.28
CA GLU A 42 -3.62 -9.78 4.35
C GLU A 42 -4.36 -8.92 3.33
N THR A 43 -5.29 -9.52 2.58
CA THR A 43 -6.09 -8.81 1.59
C THR A 43 -7.56 -9.12 1.74
N SER A 44 -8.40 -8.10 1.52
CA SER A 44 -9.79 -8.30 1.12
C SER A 44 -9.91 -9.27 -0.06
N TRP A 45 -11.07 -9.92 -0.19
CA TRP A 45 -11.33 -10.86 -1.28
C TRP A 45 -11.23 -10.17 -2.65
N LEU A 46 -10.26 -10.60 -3.48
CA LEU A 46 -9.98 -10.02 -4.80
C LEU A 46 -10.75 -10.67 -5.96
N GLY A 47 -11.70 -11.58 -5.68
CA GLY A 47 -12.43 -12.31 -6.72
C GLY A 47 -13.36 -11.45 -7.58
N THR A 48 -14.07 -12.09 -8.52
CA THR A 48 -14.88 -11.44 -9.57
C THR A 48 -15.99 -10.49 -9.08
N GLY A 49 -16.38 -10.58 -7.81
CA GLY A 49 -17.38 -9.69 -7.18
C GLY A 49 -16.80 -8.56 -6.31
N ALA A 50 -15.48 -8.43 -6.20
CA ALA A 50 -14.86 -7.40 -5.37
C ALA A 50 -15.26 -6.00 -5.86
N ARG A 51 -15.73 -5.15 -4.94
CA ARG A 51 -16.14 -3.76 -5.24
C ARG A 51 -15.05 -2.75 -4.95
N ASP A 52 -14.20 -3.08 -4.00
CA ASP A 52 -13.11 -2.25 -3.50
C ASP A 52 -11.99 -3.14 -2.91
N PHE A 53 -10.92 -2.52 -2.42
CA PHE A 53 -9.75 -3.20 -1.89
C PHE A 53 -9.27 -2.57 -0.56
N TYR A 54 -9.06 -3.42 0.44
CA TYR A 54 -8.18 -3.15 1.57
C TYR A 54 -7.11 -4.24 1.67
N ALA A 55 -5.96 -3.88 2.22
CA ALA A 55 -4.93 -4.84 2.62
C ALA A 55 -4.12 -4.35 3.81
N THR A 56 -3.53 -5.27 4.57
CA THR A 56 -2.59 -4.96 5.65
C THR A 56 -1.36 -5.85 5.51
N ALA A 57 -0.19 -5.23 5.36
CA ALA A 57 1.10 -5.91 5.41
C ALA A 57 1.51 -6.05 6.89
N TRP A 58 1.34 -7.23 7.45
CA TRP A 58 1.66 -7.55 8.85
C TRP A 58 3.16 -7.80 9.06
N ARG A 59 3.84 -8.24 8.00
CA ARG A 59 5.29 -8.43 7.97
C ARG A 59 5.78 -8.02 6.59
N TRP A 60 6.90 -7.33 6.56
CA TRP A 60 7.49 -6.76 5.35
C TRP A 60 8.90 -6.29 5.66
N ASP A 61 9.73 -6.24 4.61
CA ASP A 61 11.11 -5.73 4.66
C ASP A 61 11.36 -4.76 3.49
N GLU A 62 12.58 -4.21 3.39
CA GLU A 62 12.95 -3.22 2.37
C GLU A 62 12.72 -3.69 0.92
N GLU A 63 12.82 -5.00 0.67
CA GLU A 63 12.56 -5.62 -0.65
C GLU A 63 11.09 -5.48 -1.10
N ASP A 64 10.17 -5.13 -0.18
CA ASP A 64 8.75 -4.94 -0.44
C ASP A 64 8.39 -3.50 -0.83
N TYR A 65 9.29 -2.51 -0.64
CA TYR A 65 8.99 -1.11 -0.96
C TYR A 65 8.56 -0.86 -2.41
N PRO A 66 9.19 -1.45 -3.44
CA PRO A 66 8.72 -1.28 -4.82
C PRO A 66 7.30 -1.81 -5.02
N LEU A 67 6.97 -2.95 -4.39
CA LEU A 67 5.62 -3.53 -4.45
C LEU A 67 4.60 -2.60 -3.78
N PHE A 68 4.92 -2.03 -2.63
CA PHE A 68 4.04 -1.11 -1.90
C PHE A 68 3.80 0.19 -2.66
N TYR A 69 4.84 0.75 -3.26
CA TYR A 69 4.72 1.93 -4.11
C TYR A 69 3.80 1.67 -5.30
N ASP A 70 4.03 0.58 -6.03
CA ASP A 70 3.22 0.24 -7.21
C ASP A 70 1.78 -0.11 -6.82
N LEU A 71 1.58 -0.83 -5.73
CA LEU A 71 0.26 -1.17 -5.22
C LEU A 71 -0.53 0.08 -4.88
N ALA A 72 0.08 1.02 -4.15
CA ALA A 72 -0.57 2.26 -3.75
C ALA A 72 -0.88 3.17 -4.94
N ARG A 73 0.14 3.48 -5.73
CA ARG A 73 -0.01 4.37 -6.88
C ARG A 73 -1.00 3.81 -7.90
N ARG A 74 -0.77 2.58 -8.38
CA ARG A 74 -1.59 2.01 -9.45
C ARG A 74 -2.97 1.62 -8.95
N GLY A 75 -3.07 1.22 -7.68
CA GLY A 75 -4.31 0.85 -7.03
C GLY A 75 -5.18 2.02 -6.57
N LYS A 76 -4.67 3.26 -6.61
CA LYS A 76 -5.32 4.43 -6.01
C LYS A 76 -5.59 4.26 -4.52
N LEU A 77 -4.56 3.83 -3.79
CA LEU A 77 -4.60 3.53 -2.37
C LEU A 77 -3.67 4.47 -1.62
N LEU A 78 -4.08 4.86 -0.43
CA LEU A 78 -3.21 5.43 0.59
C LEU A 78 -2.50 4.31 1.33
N LEU A 79 -1.29 4.59 1.79
CA LEU A 79 -0.64 3.79 2.82
C LEU A 79 -0.81 4.48 4.16
N THR A 80 -1.03 3.69 5.19
CA THR A 80 -1.05 4.12 6.57
C THR A 80 -0.09 3.27 7.36
N ILE A 81 0.81 3.91 8.10
CA ILE A 81 1.76 3.27 9.01
C ILE A 81 1.87 4.17 10.24
N SER A 82 1.72 3.58 11.42
CA SER A 82 1.64 4.35 12.68
C SER A 82 0.56 5.45 12.58
N ASP A 83 0.93 6.73 12.70
CA ASP A 83 0.04 7.89 12.56
C ASP A 83 0.14 8.58 11.18
N THR A 84 1.00 8.06 10.31
CA THR A 84 1.35 8.68 9.04
C THR A 84 0.49 8.14 7.89
N VAL A 85 -0.06 9.08 7.09
CA VAL A 85 -0.81 8.76 5.86
C VAL A 85 -0.03 9.23 4.64
N ILE A 86 0.26 8.29 3.73
CA ILE A 86 1.11 8.51 2.57
C ILE A 86 0.31 8.30 1.29
N SER A 87 0.44 9.24 0.35
CA SER A 87 -0.03 9.09 -1.02
C SER A 87 1.16 8.89 -1.96
N CYS A 88 1.10 7.85 -2.79
CA CYS A 88 2.13 7.54 -3.78
C CYS A 88 1.70 7.92 -5.20
N GLY A 89 2.58 8.58 -5.95
CA GLY A 89 2.34 8.84 -7.36
C GLY A 89 2.89 10.16 -7.88
N SER A 90 2.44 10.54 -9.07
CA SER A 90 2.74 11.85 -9.65
C SER A 90 2.08 12.98 -8.85
N LYS A 91 2.47 14.23 -9.14
CA LYS A 91 1.83 15.41 -8.53
C LYS A 91 0.32 15.42 -8.75
N ASP A 92 -0.13 14.96 -9.92
CA ASP A 92 -1.55 14.91 -10.26
C ASP A 92 -2.26 13.80 -9.46
N ASP A 93 -1.64 12.62 -9.33
CA ASP A 93 -2.16 11.52 -8.49
C ASP A 93 -2.32 11.97 -7.02
N ILE A 94 -1.32 12.70 -6.50
CA ILE A 94 -1.33 13.21 -5.12
C ILE A 94 -2.35 14.33 -4.95
N ALA A 95 -2.53 15.20 -5.94
CA ALA A 95 -3.57 16.24 -5.91
C ALA A 95 -4.98 15.61 -5.89
N ASP A 96 -5.24 14.61 -6.74
CA ASP A 96 -6.50 13.85 -6.75
C ASP A 96 -6.80 13.22 -5.37
N ALA A 97 -5.79 12.62 -4.73
CA ALA A 97 -5.94 12.06 -3.39
C ALA A 97 -6.21 13.13 -2.31
N ARG A 98 -5.59 14.32 -2.41
CA ARG A 98 -5.79 15.43 -1.46
C ARG A 98 -7.18 16.05 -1.57
N ASP A 99 -7.72 16.16 -2.77
CA ASP A 99 -9.07 16.70 -2.98
C ASP A 99 -10.15 15.82 -2.34
N GLY A 100 -9.87 14.52 -2.16
CA GLY A 100 -10.78 13.55 -1.56
C GLY A 100 -10.67 13.37 -0.04
N ILE A 101 -9.66 13.95 0.62
CA ILE A 101 -9.31 13.61 2.02
C ILE A 101 -9.03 14.86 2.86
N ALA A 102 -9.63 14.92 4.06
CA ALA A 102 -9.48 16.06 4.98
C ALA A 102 -8.21 16.02 5.85
N GLN A 103 -7.44 14.93 5.80
CA GLN A 103 -6.21 14.72 6.57
C GLN A 103 -4.96 15.14 5.78
N GLU A 104 -3.91 15.54 6.48
CA GLU A 104 -2.62 15.84 5.88
C GLU A 104 -2.01 14.56 5.24
N LEU A 105 -1.62 14.67 3.97
CA LEU A 105 -1.02 13.58 3.20
C LEU A 105 0.45 13.88 2.92
N ILE A 106 1.32 12.98 3.38
CA ILE A 106 2.72 12.96 2.97
C ILE A 106 2.81 12.36 1.56
N ALA A 107 3.62 13.00 0.72
CA ALA A 107 3.74 12.64 -0.69
C ALA A 107 5.01 11.82 -0.94
N ALA A 108 4.86 10.65 -1.54
CA ALA A 108 5.98 9.88 -2.11
C ALA A 108 5.85 9.83 -3.64
N GLN A 109 6.75 10.49 -4.36
CA GLN A 109 6.72 10.57 -5.83
C GLN A 109 7.52 9.45 -6.52
N ASN A 110 8.27 8.67 -5.75
CA ASN A 110 9.03 7.53 -6.23
C ASN A 110 9.26 6.51 -5.09
N PRO A 111 9.68 5.27 -5.42
CA PRO A 111 9.93 4.23 -4.43
C PRO A 111 10.99 4.61 -3.39
N GLN A 112 12.01 5.40 -3.76
CA GLN A 112 13.07 5.82 -2.82
C GLN A 112 12.55 6.75 -1.73
N GLN A 113 11.65 7.67 -2.09
CA GLN A 113 10.99 8.53 -1.12
C GLN A 113 10.07 7.72 -0.20
N LEU A 114 9.32 6.76 -0.75
CA LEU A 114 8.51 5.86 0.09
C LEU A 114 9.37 5.06 1.06
N SER A 115 10.49 4.52 0.59
CA SER A 115 11.45 3.77 1.42
C SER A 115 11.94 4.58 2.61
N GLY A 116 12.29 5.86 2.42
CA GLY A 116 12.70 6.74 3.53
C GLY A 116 11.57 6.91 4.55
N LEU A 117 10.36 7.23 4.07
CA LEU A 117 9.19 7.43 4.94
C LEU A 117 8.83 6.18 5.75
N LEU A 118 8.91 5.00 5.14
CA LEU A 118 8.61 3.73 5.82
C LEU A 118 9.70 3.31 6.80
N ALA A 119 10.97 3.62 6.51
CA ALA A 119 12.06 3.40 7.46
C ALA A 119 11.89 4.28 8.70
N ASP A 120 11.63 5.59 8.50
CA ASP A 120 11.40 6.54 9.58
C ASP A 120 10.21 6.11 10.46
N ALA A 121 9.08 5.72 9.83
CA ALA A 121 7.86 5.34 10.55
C ALA A 121 7.90 3.94 11.21
N ALA A 122 8.91 3.12 10.90
CA ALA A 122 9.11 1.81 11.52
C ALA A 122 10.03 1.85 12.75
N GLU A 123 10.72 2.97 12.99
CA GLU A 123 11.57 3.20 14.15
C GLU A 123 10.83 3.82 15.35
N ASP A 124 9.62 4.35 15.14
CA ASP A 124 8.69 4.88 16.16
C ASP A 124 7.85 3.81 16.86
#